data_AF-A0A5C7P0B3-F1
#
_entry.id   AF-A0A5C7P0B3-F1
#
_cell.length_a   1.000
_cell.length_b   1.000
_cell.length_c   1.000
_cell.angle_alpha   90.00
_cell.angle_beta   90.00
_cell.angle_gamma   90.00
#
_symmetry.space_group_name_H-M   'P 1'
#
loop_
_entity.id
_entity.type
_entity.pdbx_description
1 polymer ?
#
loop_
_entity_poly.entity_id
_entity_poly.type
_entity_poly.pdbx_seq_one_letter_code
_entity_poly.pdbx_strand_id
1 'polypeptide(L)'
;MSSTPRAFVARGKQQASALREMYRRGRRRRQWVRTRHTQSPPLREALAADLRATLRYRGEERDLSRTEMVAEMVRLSVVSDAFFAQVLYRSRVAALRRGVPVVPRLCHLGAMTFSQVCIGDPVVIKPGLYLPHGQVVVDGITEVGPDSILFPWTTIGLRAGNFTGPRLGPGVHVGTGAKIVGPVTVGGGARLGANTVVIEDVPDGGTVVGVPGRVVGAARL
;
A
#
# COMPACT_ATOMS: atom_id res chain seq x y z
N MET A 1 -17.18 -16.69 -14.92
CA MET A 1 -16.71 -16.19 -16.23
C MET A 1 -15.19 -16.07 -16.21
N SER A 2 -14.46 -17.14 -16.59
CA SER A 2 -12.99 -17.14 -16.59
C SER A 2 -12.45 -16.38 -17.80
N SER A 3 -11.86 -15.20 -17.61
CA SER A 3 -11.12 -14.56 -18.70
C SER A 3 -9.87 -15.39 -19.00
N THR A 4 -9.73 -15.86 -20.24
CA THR A 4 -8.57 -16.61 -20.73
C THR A 4 -7.27 -15.83 -20.51
N PRO A 5 -6.13 -16.49 -20.21
CA PRO A 5 -4.83 -15.85 -20.01
C PRO A 5 -4.44 -14.87 -21.13
N ARG A 6 -4.86 -15.14 -22.38
CA ARG A 6 -4.65 -14.26 -23.55
C ARG A 6 -5.38 -12.91 -23.43
N ALA A 7 -6.62 -12.89 -22.92
CA ALA A 7 -7.39 -11.65 -22.76
C ALA A 7 -6.80 -10.75 -21.66
N PHE A 8 -6.28 -11.36 -20.60
CA PHE A 8 -5.56 -10.67 -19.55
C PHE A 8 -4.22 -10.08 -20.04
N VAL A 9 -3.44 -10.84 -20.80
CA VAL A 9 -2.19 -10.35 -21.42
C VAL A 9 -2.46 -9.23 -22.43
N ALA A 10 -3.54 -9.32 -23.22
CA ALA A 10 -3.93 -8.27 -24.16
C ALA A 10 -4.34 -6.96 -23.45
N ARG A 11 -5.15 -7.06 -22.38
CA ARG A 11 -5.50 -5.90 -21.54
C ARG A 11 -4.29 -5.30 -20.83
N GLY A 12 -3.38 -6.15 -20.33
CA GLY A 12 -2.11 -5.71 -19.75
C GLY A 12 -1.22 -4.98 -20.75
N LYS A 13 -1.15 -5.46 -22.00
CA LYS A 13 -0.40 -4.78 -23.09
C LYS A 13 -1.03 -3.44 -23.48
N GLN A 14 -2.36 -3.32 -23.54
CA GLN A 14 -3.04 -2.05 -23.80
C GLN A 14 -2.90 -1.05 -22.66
N GLN A 15 -3.03 -1.50 -21.40
CA GLN A 15 -2.74 -0.66 -20.24
C GLN A 15 -1.28 -0.24 -20.22
N ALA A 16 -0.36 -1.14 -20.58
CA ALA A 16 1.07 -0.87 -20.69
C ALA A 16 1.42 0.12 -21.79
N SER A 17 0.78 0.04 -22.97
CA SER A 17 0.99 1.02 -24.05
C SER A 17 0.43 2.39 -23.66
N ALA A 18 -0.76 2.43 -23.07
CA ALA A 18 -1.38 3.67 -22.59
C ALA A 18 -0.55 4.32 -21.46
N LEU A 19 -0.06 3.52 -20.50
CA LEU A 19 0.83 4.01 -19.45
C LEU A 19 2.18 4.44 -20.02
N ARG A 20 2.82 3.68 -20.92
CA ARG A 20 4.07 4.09 -21.57
C ARG A 20 3.93 5.41 -22.33
N GLU A 21 2.83 5.59 -23.05
CA GLU A 21 2.51 6.84 -23.74
C GLU A 21 2.25 7.98 -22.73
N MET A 22 1.57 7.69 -21.62
CA MET A 22 1.35 8.64 -20.55
C MET A 22 2.64 9.01 -19.80
N TYR A 23 3.56 8.07 -19.59
CA TYR A 23 4.90 8.27 -19.03
C TYR A 23 5.75 9.17 -19.94
N ARG A 24 5.62 9.04 -21.27
CA ARG A 24 6.27 9.94 -22.25
C ARG A 24 5.74 11.38 -22.17
N ARG A 25 4.48 11.58 -21.78
CA ARG A 25 3.83 12.89 -21.67
C ARG A 25 3.70 13.31 -20.21
N GLY A 26 4.79 13.82 -19.61
CA GLY A 26 4.88 14.13 -18.18
C GLY A 26 3.72 14.94 -17.55
N ARG A 27 3.06 15.84 -18.31
CA ARG A 27 1.85 16.56 -17.86
C ARG A 27 0.62 15.65 -17.70
N ARG A 28 0.38 14.73 -18.65
CA ARG A 28 -0.73 13.77 -18.60
C ARG A 28 -0.57 12.79 -17.44
N ARG A 29 0.66 12.34 -17.18
CA ARG A 29 1.00 11.49 -16.01
C ARG A 29 0.60 12.15 -14.70
N ARG A 30 1.00 13.42 -14.48
CA ARG A 30 0.69 14.13 -13.23
C ARG A 30 -0.83 14.25 -13.03
N GLN A 31 -1.58 14.60 -14.06
CA GLN A 31 -3.03 14.71 -13.97
C GLN A 31 -3.71 13.37 -13.66
N TRP A 32 -3.26 12.29 -14.30
CA TRP A 32 -3.79 10.95 -14.02
C TRP A 32 -3.49 10.50 -12.59
N VAL A 33 -2.26 10.70 -12.09
CA VAL A 33 -1.91 10.39 -10.69
C VAL A 33 -2.77 11.20 -9.72
N ARG A 34 -3.02 12.48 -10.00
CA ARG A 34 -3.93 13.32 -9.19
C ARG A 34 -5.35 12.77 -9.17
N THR A 35 -5.85 12.35 -10.34
CA THR A 35 -7.20 11.76 -10.48
C THR A 35 -7.29 10.43 -9.76
N ARG A 36 -6.24 9.61 -9.79
CA ARG A 36 -6.17 8.34 -9.07
C ARG A 36 -6.29 8.53 -7.56
N HIS A 37 -5.60 9.54 -7.01
CA HIS A 37 -5.63 9.86 -5.58
C HIS A 37 -6.92 10.53 -5.09
N THR A 38 -7.94 10.73 -5.93
CA THR A 38 -9.29 11.04 -5.43
C THR A 38 -9.87 9.89 -4.61
N GLN A 39 -9.40 8.67 -4.86
CA GLN A 39 -9.77 7.45 -4.13
C GLN A 39 -9.05 7.31 -2.78
N SER A 40 -8.05 8.16 -2.51
CA SER A 40 -7.34 8.20 -1.24
C SER A 40 -8.11 9.04 -0.22
N PRO A 41 -8.11 8.66 1.07
CA PRO A 41 -8.77 9.44 2.11
C PRO A 41 -8.18 10.85 2.26
N PRO A 42 -8.94 11.81 2.81
CA PRO A 42 -8.40 13.09 3.27
C PRO A 42 -7.26 12.90 4.28
N LEU A 43 -6.29 13.83 4.29
CA LEU A 43 -5.09 13.73 5.13
C LEU A 43 -5.40 13.47 6.61
N ARG A 44 -6.33 14.25 7.18
CA ARG A 44 -6.68 14.17 8.62
C ARG A 44 -7.30 12.83 8.98
N GLU A 45 -8.21 12.34 8.15
CA GLU A 45 -8.86 11.03 8.33
C GLU A 45 -7.83 9.90 8.23
N ALA A 46 -6.96 9.97 7.22
CA ALA A 46 -5.94 8.96 6.99
C ALA A 46 -4.95 8.86 8.16
N LEU A 47 -4.41 10.01 8.61
CA LEU A 47 -3.48 10.05 9.75
C LEU A 47 -4.14 9.63 11.05
N ALA A 48 -5.38 10.05 11.30
CA ALA A 48 -6.13 9.64 12.49
C ALA A 48 -6.35 8.12 12.52
N ALA A 49 -6.73 7.52 11.39
CA ALA A 49 -6.92 6.08 11.30
C ALA A 49 -5.60 5.31 11.43
N ASP A 50 -4.54 5.74 10.76
CA ASP A 50 -3.21 5.11 10.86
C ASP A 50 -2.64 5.21 12.29
N LEU A 51 -2.87 6.34 12.99
CA LEU A 51 -2.52 6.51 14.40
C LEU A 51 -3.27 5.50 15.28
N ARG A 52 -4.60 5.41 15.14
CA ARG A 52 -5.41 4.47 15.93
C ARG A 52 -4.99 3.03 15.67
N ALA A 53 -4.72 2.67 14.41
CA ALA A 53 -4.21 1.35 14.07
C ALA A 53 -2.85 1.09 14.75
N THR A 54 -1.94 2.07 14.73
CA THR A 54 -0.63 1.95 15.38
C THR A 54 -0.75 1.75 16.89
N LEU A 55 -1.60 2.54 17.55
CA LEU A 55 -1.84 2.40 18.99
C LEU A 55 -2.47 1.05 19.33
N ARG A 56 -3.44 0.59 18.52
CA ARG A 56 -4.04 -0.75 18.63
C ARG A 56 -3.01 -1.85 18.67
N TYR A 57 -2.18 -1.93 17.64
CA TYR A 57 -1.22 -3.01 17.50
C TYR A 57 -0.05 -2.93 18.50
N ARG A 58 0.18 -1.75 19.10
CA ARG A 58 1.14 -1.58 20.20
C ARG A 58 0.54 -1.85 21.59
N GLY A 59 -0.77 -2.09 21.69
CA GLY A 59 -1.46 -2.21 22.98
C GLY A 59 -1.52 -0.89 23.75
N GLU A 60 -1.40 0.24 23.05
CA GLU A 60 -1.41 1.61 23.60
C GLU A 60 -2.78 2.29 23.33
N GLU A 61 -3.87 1.54 23.12
CA GLU A 61 -5.19 2.10 22.85
C GLU A 61 -5.69 2.94 24.02
N ARG A 62 -6.12 4.17 23.71
CA ARG A 62 -6.73 5.10 24.64
C ARG A 62 -7.53 6.13 23.87
N ASP A 63 -8.51 6.73 24.54
CA ASP A 63 -9.23 7.86 23.99
C ASP A 63 -8.33 9.10 24.00
N LEU A 64 -8.16 9.71 22.82
CA LEU A 64 -7.29 10.87 22.64
C LEU A 64 -8.11 12.06 22.17
N SER A 65 -7.93 13.19 22.85
CA SER A 65 -8.34 14.49 22.33
C SER A 65 -7.54 14.86 21.07
N ARG A 66 -8.00 15.87 20.33
CA ARG A 66 -7.35 16.30 19.08
C ARG A 66 -5.89 16.74 19.29
N THR A 67 -5.60 17.41 20.40
CA THR A 67 -4.25 17.89 20.73
C THR A 67 -3.34 16.71 21.08
N GLU A 68 -3.85 15.74 21.83
CA GLU A 68 -3.10 14.53 22.17
C GLU A 68 -2.83 13.67 20.94
N MET A 69 -3.80 13.56 20.01
CA MET A 69 -3.55 12.89 18.73
C MET A 69 -2.39 13.52 17.96
N VAL A 70 -2.29 14.85 17.93
CA VAL A 70 -1.18 15.55 17.26
C VAL A 70 0.13 15.29 17.99
N ALA A 71 0.16 15.41 19.32
CA ALA A 71 1.34 15.13 20.12
C ALA A 71 1.82 13.69 19.93
N GLU A 72 0.89 12.74 19.88
CA GLU A 72 1.16 11.32 19.66
C GLU A 72 1.71 11.06 18.25
N MET A 73 1.15 11.70 17.22
CA MET A 73 1.69 11.62 15.86
C MET A 73 3.12 12.15 15.79
N VAL A 74 3.42 13.24 16.48
CA VAL A 74 4.79 13.81 16.55
C VAL A 74 5.72 12.84 17.27
N ARG A 75 5.33 12.34 18.45
CA ARG A 75 6.11 11.36 19.22
C ARG A 75 6.43 10.13 18.37
N LEU A 76 5.40 9.49 17.81
CA LEU A 76 5.54 8.29 16.97
C LEU A 76 6.38 8.55 15.72
N SER A 77 6.29 9.74 15.12
CA SER A 77 7.14 10.12 13.99
C SER A 77 8.63 10.23 14.36
N VAL A 78 8.95 10.47 15.63
CA VAL A 78 10.33 10.54 16.11
C VAL A 78 10.85 9.16 16.52
N VAL A 79 10.00 8.34 17.16
CA VAL A 79 10.43 7.04 17.72
C VAL A 79 10.16 5.84 16.81
N SER A 80 9.41 6.02 15.73
CA SER A 80 9.10 4.97 14.74
C SER A 80 9.39 5.44 13.33
N ASP A 81 10.37 4.78 12.72
CA ASP A 81 10.67 4.87 11.29
C ASP A 81 9.43 4.63 10.42
N ALA A 82 8.64 3.61 10.75
CA ALA A 82 7.46 3.19 10.02
C ALA A 82 6.36 4.25 10.06
N PHE A 83 6.02 4.74 11.25
CA PHE A 83 4.98 5.75 11.41
C PHE A 83 5.37 7.06 10.74
N PHE A 84 6.64 7.46 10.84
CA PHE A 84 7.16 8.61 10.12
C PHE A 84 6.96 8.48 8.60
N ALA A 85 7.26 7.31 8.02
CA ALA A 85 7.01 7.05 6.61
C ALA A 85 5.52 7.10 6.25
N GLN A 86 4.61 6.63 7.12
CA GLN A 86 3.17 6.76 6.92
C GLN A 86 2.76 8.24 6.84
N VAL A 87 3.22 9.06 7.78
CA VAL A 87 2.96 10.51 7.79
C VAL A 87 3.45 11.16 6.49
N LEU A 88 4.66 10.82 6.04
CA LEU A 88 5.22 11.33 4.79
C LEU A 88 4.43 10.86 3.56
N TYR A 89 4.02 9.59 3.49
CA TYR A 89 3.18 9.08 2.41
C TYR A 89 1.83 9.81 2.36
N ARG A 90 1.12 9.94 3.49
CA ARG A 90 -0.17 10.66 3.54
C ARG A 90 0.00 12.13 3.14
N SER A 91 1.05 12.78 3.63
CA SER A 91 1.38 14.18 3.30
C SER A 91 1.70 14.35 1.81
N ARG A 92 2.46 13.42 1.23
CA ARG A 92 2.73 13.36 -0.21
C ARG A 92 1.45 13.28 -1.02
N VAL A 93 0.55 12.35 -0.69
CA VAL A 93 -0.73 12.17 -1.40
C VAL A 93 -1.59 13.43 -1.29
N ALA A 94 -1.65 14.03 -0.10
CA ALA A 94 -2.37 15.27 0.14
C ALA A 94 -1.82 16.45 -0.67
N ALA A 95 -0.49 16.54 -0.82
CA ALA A 95 0.18 17.54 -1.63
C ALA A 95 0.01 17.29 -3.14
N LEU A 96 0.07 16.03 -3.59
CA LEU A 96 -0.20 15.63 -4.97
C LEU A 96 -1.60 16.07 -5.41
N ARG A 97 -2.63 15.77 -4.60
CA ARG A 97 -4.03 16.18 -4.88
C ARG A 97 -4.15 17.69 -5.08
N ARG A 98 -3.46 18.48 -4.25
CA ARG A 98 -3.41 19.95 -4.33
C ARG A 98 -2.54 20.49 -5.47
N GLY A 99 -1.79 19.63 -6.16
CA GLY A 99 -0.91 20.05 -7.26
C GLY A 99 0.39 20.72 -6.81
N VAL A 100 0.78 20.56 -5.53
CA VAL A 100 2.03 21.10 -5.01
C VAL A 100 3.22 20.33 -5.63
N PRO A 101 4.19 21.00 -6.27
CA PRO A 101 5.17 20.31 -7.12
C PRO A 101 6.32 19.63 -6.36
N VAL A 102 6.82 20.24 -5.28
CA VAL A 102 8.07 19.82 -4.60
C VAL A 102 7.79 18.91 -3.40
N VAL A 103 6.78 19.24 -2.60
CA VAL A 103 6.44 18.50 -1.36
C VAL A 103 6.30 16.98 -1.58
N PRO A 104 5.59 16.49 -2.62
CA PRO A 104 5.50 15.05 -2.88
C PRO A 104 6.85 14.35 -2.99
N ARG A 105 7.83 15.00 -3.62
CA ARG A 105 9.16 14.45 -3.86
C ARG A 105 9.97 14.40 -2.58
N LEU A 106 9.95 15.48 -1.79
CA LEU A 106 10.64 15.54 -0.50
C LEU A 106 10.09 14.51 0.49
N CYS A 107 8.76 14.39 0.57
CA CYS A 107 8.12 13.38 1.40
C CYS A 107 8.50 11.95 0.96
N HIS A 108 8.52 11.68 -0.35
CA HIS A 108 8.95 10.36 -0.84
C HIS A 108 10.42 10.09 -0.53
N LEU A 109 11.29 11.08 -0.76
CA LEU A 109 12.72 10.97 -0.46
C LEU A 109 12.94 10.70 1.03
N GLY A 110 12.28 11.44 1.91
CA GLY A 110 12.35 11.20 3.35
C GLY A 110 11.91 9.79 3.75
N ALA A 111 10.79 9.31 3.22
CA ALA A 111 10.30 7.96 3.52
C ALA A 111 11.28 6.86 3.06
N MET A 112 11.95 7.06 1.92
CA MET A 112 12.97 6.13 1.43
C MET A 112 14.25 6.20 2.27
N THR A 113 14.74 7.41 2.58
CA THR A 113 16.02 7.60 3.29
C THR A 113 15.95 7.13 4.73
N PHE A 114 14.88 7.48 5.46
CA PHE A 114 14.82 7.23 6.91
C PHE A 114 14.15 5.90 7.28
N SER A 115 13.31 5.36 6.40
CA SER A 115 12.49 4.19 6.73
C SER A 115 12.56 3.09 5.66
N GLN A 116 13.28 3.30 4.56
CA GLN A 116 13.33 2.37 3.42
C GLN A 116 11.92 2.00 2.90
N VAL A 117 10.95 2.91 3.03
CA VAL A 117 9.59 2.74 2.54
C VAL A 117 9.45 3.40 1.18
N CYS A 118 9.21 2.58 0.16
CA CYS A 118 9.01 3.02 -1.22
C CYS A 118 7.59 2.70 -1.66
N ILE A 119 6.70 3.69 -1.61
CA ILE A 119 5.34 3.58 -2.11
C ILE A 119 5.21 4.42 -3.38
N GLY A 120 4.85 3.78 -4.50
CA GLY A 120 4.77 4.40 -5.83
C GLY A 120 3.66 5.45 -5.97
N ASP A 121 3.81 6.35 -6.95
CA ASP A 121 2.78 7.36 -7.31
C ASP A 121 1.38 6.77 -7.59
N PRO A 122 1.23 5.61 -8.27
CA PRO A 122 -0.11 5.07 -8.58
C PRO A 122 -0.78 4.30 -7.43
N VAL A 123 -0.11 4.13 -6.29
CA VAL A 123 -0.56 3.30 -5.18
C VAL A 123 -1.57 4.04 -4.32
N VAL A 124 -2.73 3.43 -4.11
CA VAL A 124 -3.78 3.94 -3.21
C VAL A 124 -3.86 3.06 -1.98
N ILE A 125 -3.58 3.65 -0.82
CA ILE A 125 -3.75 3.00 0.48
C ILE A 125 -4.95 3.63 1.18
N LYS A 126 -5.88 2.81 1.65
CA LYS A 126 -7.06 3.23 2.43
C LYS A 126 -6.68 3.55 3.90
N PRO A 127 -7.57 4.15 4.71
CA PRO A 127 -7.26 4.48 6.11
C PRO A 127 -6.92 3.25 6.97
N GLY A 128 -6.16 3.45 8.05
CA GLY A 128 -5.91 2.40 9.04
C GLY A 128 -4.74 1.49 8.67
N LEU A 129 -3.86 1.93 7.77
CA LEU A 129 -2.64 1.17 7.48
C LEU A 129 -1.83 1.05 8.78
N TYR A 130 -1.32 -0.15 9.04
CA TYR A 130 -0.33 -0.35 10.08
C TYR A 130 0.98 -0.88 9.49
N LEU A 131 2.07 -0.16 9.76
CA LEU A 131 3.43 -0.60 9.47
C LEU A 131 4.14 -0.82 10.82
N PRO A 132 4.51 -2.06 11.18
CA PRO A 132 5.26 -2.33 12.41
C PRO A 132 6.67 -1.73 12.34
N HIS A 133 7.29 -1.82 11.17
CA HIS A 133 8.62 -1.31 10.84
C HIS A 133 8.62 -0.77 9.40
N GLY A 134 9.70 -0.07 9.01
CA GLY A 134 9.95 0.33 7.63
C GLY A 134 10.17 -0.83 6.66
N GLN A 135 10.97 -0.61 5.60
CA GLN A 135 11.39 -1.64 4.63
C GLN A 135 10.25 -2.23 3.80
N VAL A 136 9.31 -1.41 3.36
CA VAL A 136 8.15 -1.84 2.55
C VAL A 136 8.23 -1.24 1.16
N VAL A 137 8.03 -2.07 0.13
CA VAL A 137 7.93 -1.63 -1.26
C VAL A 137 6.54 -1.91 -1.79
N VAL A 138 5.84 -0.87 -2.25
CA VAL A 138 4.54 -0.99 -2.94
C VAL A 138 4.60 -0.21 -4.24
N ASP A 139 4.34 -0.85 -5.37
CA ASP A 139 4.35 -0.21 -6.68
C ASP A 139 3.22 -0.72 -7.59
N GLY A 140 3.01 -0.05 -8.71
CA GLY A 140 1.97 -0.36 -9.67
C GLY A 140 0.64 0.31 -9.36
N ILE A 141 -0.34 0.08 -10.25
CA ILE A 141 -1.74 0.44 -9.98
C ILE A 141 -2.28 -0.53 -8.92
N THR A 142 -1.87 -0.28 -7.69
CA THR A 142 -2.08 -1.13 -6.52
C THR A 142 -3.05 -0.46 -5.57
N GLU A 143 -3.92 -1.26 -4.96
CA GLU A 143 -4.84 -0.84 -3.92
C GLU A 143 -4.62 -1.65 -2.66
N VAL A 144 -4.42 -0.96 -1.55
CA VAL A 144 -4.35 -1.57 -0.23
C VAL A 144 -5.60 -1.15 0.54
N GLY A 145 -6.40 -2.14 0.92
CA GLY A 145 -7.65 -1.97 1.65
C GLY A 145 -7.42 -1.40 3.06
N PRO A 146 -8.50 -0.93 3.72
CA PRO A 146 -8.40 -0.33 5.04
C PRO A 146 -7.93 -1.35 6.07
N ASP A 147 -7.32 -0.88 7.16
CA ASP A 147 -6.89 -1.71 8.28
C ASP A 147 -5.89 -2.83 7.92
N SER A 148 -5.22 -2.71 6.76
CA SER A 148 -4.20 -3.66 6.33
C SER A 148 -2.92 -3.50 7.13
N ILE A 149 -2.20 -4.60 7.34
CA ILE A 149 -0.91 -4.63 8.02
C ILE A 149 0.16 -5.08 7.01
N LEU A 150 1.21 -4.27 6.87
CA LEU A 150 2.35 -4.65 6.04
C LEU A 150 3.60 -4.75 6.91
N PHE A 151 4.07 -5.97 7.11
CA PHE A 151 5.33 -6.21 7.83
C PHE A 151 6.55 -5.82 6.99
N PRO A 152 7.73 -5.61 7.62
CA PRO A 152 8.95 -5.27 6.92
C PRO A 152 9.35 -6.29 5.84
N TRP A 153 10.16 -5.83 4.89
CA TRP A 153 10.68 -6.58 3.73
C TRP A 153 9.61 -7.07 2.74
N THR A 154 8.39 -6.56 2.86
CA THR A 154 7.31 -6.91 1.95
C THR A 154 7.45 -6.17 0.62
N THR A 155 7.10 -6.85 -0.47
CA THR A 155 7.05 -6.25 -1.80
C THR A 155 5.72 -6.55 -2.44
N ILE A 156 4.95 -5.50 -2.73
CA ILE A 156 3.64 -5.57 -3.37
C ILE A 156 3.78 -4.85 -4.70
N GLY A 157 3.83 -5.59 -5.80
CA GLY A 157 4.31 -4.99 -7.03
C GLY A 157 3.95 -5.74 -8.30
N LEU A 158 4.66 -5.33 -9.34
CA LEU A 158 4.31 -5.64 -10.71
C LEU A 158 4.85 -7.00 -11.14
N ARG A 159 4.08 -7.68 -12.00
CA ARG A 159 4.63 -8.72 -12.87
C ARG A 159 5.22 -8.05 -14.10
N ALA A 160 6.40 -8.48 -14.55
CA ALA A 160 7.08 -7.89 -15.71
C ALA A 160 6.14 -7.71 -16.91
N GLY A 161 6.15 -6.51 -17.51
CA GLY A 161 5.29 -6.16 -18.65
C GLY A 161 3.85 -5.77 -18.28
N ASN A 162 3.47 -5.79 -17.00
CA ASN A 162 2.17 -5.35 -16.52
C ASN A 162 2.35 -4.23 -15.48
N PHE A 163 1.59 -3.15 -15.60
CA PHE A 163 1.60 -2.02 -14.65
C PHE A 163 0.44 -2.07 -13.65
N THR A 164 -0.47 -3.01 -13.81
CA THR A 164 -1.52 -3.29 -12.83
C THR A 164 -0.90 -4.12 -11.71
N GLY A 165 -0.97 -3.59 -10.49
CA GLY A 165 -0.47 -4.25 -9.30
C GLY A 165 -1.61 -4.91 -8.50
N PRO A 166 -1.28 -5.46 -7.32
CA PRO A 166 -2.23 -6.18 -6.48
C PRO A 166 -3.40 -5.33 -5.97
N ARG A 167 -4.52 -5.99 -5.65
CA ARG A 167 -5.64 -5.43 -4.89
C ARG A 167 -5.80 -6.20 -3.60
N LEU A 168 -5.58 -5.54 -2.46
CA LEU A 168 -5.76 -6.12 -1.14
C LEU A 168 -7.09 -5.64 -0.56
N GLY A 169 -7.88 -6.58 -0.06
CA GLY A 169 -9.11 -6.32 0.68
C GLY A 169 -8.86 -5.66 2.05
N PRO A 170 -9.93 -5.40 2.82
CA PRO A 170 -9.81 -4.85 4.17
C PRO A 170 -9.13 -5.84 5.13
N GLY A 171 -8.34 -5.35 6.07
CA GLY A 171 -7.77 -6.17 7.15
C GLY A 171 -6.76 -7.24 6.69
N VAL A 172 -6.19 -7.11 5.49
CA VAL A 172 -5.19 -8.07 5.00
C VAL A 172 -3.92 -7.97 5.83
N HIS A 173 -3.44 -9.11 6.30
CA HIS A 173 -2.17 -9.24 7.01
C HIS A 173 -1.10 -9.74 6.04
N VAL A 174 -0.09 -8.91 5.75
CA VAL A 174 1.04 -9.27 4.88
C VAL A 174 2.27 -9.51 5.74
N GLY A 175 2.62 -10.76 5.96
CA GLY A 175 3.73 -11.17 6.83
C GLY A 175 5.11 -10.76 6.30
N THR A 176 6.08 -10.74 7.20
CA THR A 176 7.46 -10.26 6.93
C THR A 176 8.05 -10.92 5.70
N GLY A 177 8.61 -10.13 4.78
CA GLY A 177 9.27 -10.66 3.60
C GLY A 177 8.33 -11.20 2.51
N ALA A 178 7.00 -11.19 2.69
CA ALA A 178 6.08 -11.66 1.66
C ALA A 178 6.16 -10.83 0.38
N LYS A 179 5.95 -11.50 -0.76
CA LYS A 179 5.99 -10.91 -2.11
C LYS A 179 4.64 -11.15 -2.78
N ILE A 180 3.95 -10.09 -3.17
CA ILE A 180 2.66 -10.14 -3.88
C ILE A 180 2.90 -9.57 -5.27
N VAL A 181 2.82 -10.42 -6.31
CA VAL A 181 3.35 -10.09 -7.64
C VAL A 181 2.31 -10.23 -8.75
N GLY A 182 2.03 -9.10 -9.39
CA GLY A 182 1.06 -8.98 -10.48
C GLY A 182 -0.32 -8.58 -9.98
N PRO A 183 -1.31 -8.49 -10.89
CA PRO A 183 -2.66 -8.06 -10.53
C PRO A 183 -3.46 -9.21 -9.94
N VAL A 184 -3.02 -9.64 -8.76
CA VAL A 184 -3.73 -10.60 -7.91
C VAL A 184 -4.70 -9.85 -7.00
N THR A 185 -5.81 -10.50 -6.69
CA THR A 185 -6.76 -10.06 -5.69
C THR A 185 -6.55 -10.86 -4.42
N VAL A 186 -6.30 -10.17 -3.31
CA VAL A 186 -6.18 -10.75 -1.98
C VAL A 186 -7.44 -10.38 -1.20
N GLY A 187 -8.23 -11.39 -0.84
CA GLY A 187 -9.49 -11.21 -0.12
C GLY A 187 -9.34 -10.55 1.25
N GLY A 188 -10.43 -9.99 1.75
CA GLY A 188 -10.47 -9.33 3.05
C GLY A 188 -10.14 -10.29 4.20
N GLY A 189 -9.37 -9.83 5.18
CA GLY A 189 -8.92 -10.64 6.33
C GLY A 189 -7.96 -11.77 5.98
N ALA A 190 -7.48 -11.86 4.72
CA ALA A 190 -6.49 -12.85 4.33
C ALA A 190 -5.17 -12.65 5.07
N ARG A 191 -4.46 -13.75 5.33
CA ARG A 191 -3.18 -13.78 6.04
C ARG A 191 -2.11 -14.40 5.16
N LEU A 192 -1.11 -13.59 4.81
CA LEU A 192 0.01 -14.02 3.98
C LEU A 192 1.19 -14.30 4.90
N GLY A 193 1.65 -15.54 4.94
CA GLY A 193 2.76 -15.96 5.79
C GLY A 193 4.08 -15.28 5.42
N ALA A 194 5.02 -15.29 6.35
CA ALA A 194 6.34 -14.74 6.12
C ALA A 194 7.02 -15.40 4.90
N ASN A 195 7.72 -14.58 4.11
CA ASN A 195 8.43 -14.99 2.88
C ASN A 195 7.60 -15.69 1.80
N THR A 196 6.26 -15.68 1.88
CA THR A 196 5.43 -16.30 0.83
C THR A 196 5.45 -15.49 -0.47
N VAL A 197 5.31 -16.15 -1.62
CA VAL A 197 5.22 -15.51 -2.93
C VAL A 197 3.82 -15.72 -3.51
N VAL A 198 2.97 -14.70 -3.42
CA VAL A 198 1.59 -14.73 -3.91
C VAL A 198 1.54 -14.28 -5.37
N ILE A 199 1.15 -15.20 -6.25
CA ILE A 199 1.02 -14.99 -7.71
C ILE A 199 -0.34 -15.37 -8.27
N GLU A 200 -1.25 -15.81 -7.40
CA GLU A 200 -2.62 -16.24 -7.66
C GLU A 200 -3.56 -15.53 -6.66
N ASP A 201 -4.84 -15.44 -7.01
CA ASP A 201 -5.84 -14.80 -6.15
C ASP A 201 -6.03 -15.57 -4.83
N VAL A 202 -6.29 -14.83 -3.75
CA VAL A 202 -6.49 -15.37 -2.41
C VAL A 202 -7.94 -15.08 -2.00
N PRO A 203 -8.71 -16.08 -1.55
CA PRO A 203 -10.07 -15.86 -1.08
C PRO A 203 -10.09 -15.06 0.24
N ASP A 204 -11.25 -14.50 0.58
CA ASP A 204 -11.48 -13.85 1.88
C ASP A 204 -11.14 -14.79 3.04
N GLY A 205 -10.44 -14.25 4.04
CA GLY A 205 -9.97 -15.01 5.19
C GLY A 205 -9.00 -16.14 4.83
N GLY A 206 -8.46 -16.21 3.61
CA GLY A 206 -7.51 -17.25 3.21
C GLY A 206 -6.14 -17.08 3.87
N THR A 207 -5.52 -18.18 4.28
CA THR A 207 -4.11 -18.22 4.72
C THR A 207 -3.22 -18.73 3.60
N VAL A 208 -2.16 -17.98 3.23
CA VAL A 208 -1.21 -18.36 2.18
C VAL A 208 0.19 -18.53 2.74
N VAL A 209 0.86 -19.63 2.41
CA VAL A 209 2.26 -19.89 2.78
C VAL A 209 3.04 -20.52 1.62
N GLY A 210 4.37 -20.45 1.66
CA GLY A 210 5.26 -21.13 0.71
C GLY A 210 5.65 -20.31 -0.52
N VAL A 211 6.49 -20.89 -1.38
CA VAL A 211 7.01 -20.31 -2.62
C VAL A 211 6.94 -21.37 -3.74
N PRO A 212 6.04 -21.22 -4.75
CA PRO A 212 4.95 -20.25 -4.79
C PRO A 212 3.94 -20.47 -3.65
N GLY A 213 3.28 -19.40 -3.25
CA GLY A 213 2.28 -19.41 -2.18
C GLY A 213 1.07 -20.28 -2.53
N ARG A 214 0.59 -21.04 -1.56
CA ARG A 214 -0.63 -21.86 -1.66
C ARG A 214 -1.55 -21.55 -0.50
N VAL A 215 -2.85 -21.54 -0.77
CA VAL A 215 -3.87 -21.40 0.28
C VAL A 215 -3.89 -22.69 1.09
N VAL A 216 -3.65 -22.60 2.40
CA VAL A 216 -3.57 -23.76 3.32
C VAL A 216 -4.74 -23.86 4.30
N GLY A 217 -5.68 -22.91 4.26
CA GLY A 217 -6.90 -22.94 5.07
C GLY A 217 -7.44 -21.55 5.36
N ALA A 218 -8.41 -21.48 6.28
CA ALA A 218 -8.91 -20.22 6.84
C ALA A 218 -7.84 -19.51 7.69
N ALA A 219 -8.04 -18.22 7.97
CA ALA A 219 -7.12 -17.33 8.67
C ALA A 219 -6.69 -17.92 10.03
N ARG A 220 -5.47 -18.48 10.10
CA ARG A 220 -4.93 -19.16 11.30
C ARG A 220 -3.54 -18.67 11.73
N LEU A 221 -3.06 -17.56 11.17
CA LEU A 221 -1.77 -16.94 11.54
C LEU A 221 -1.94 -15.70 12.41
#